data_AF-A0A842S6Z4-F1
#
_entry.id   AF-A0A842S6Z4-F1
#
_cell.length_a   1.000
_cell.length_b   1.000
_cell.length_c   1.000
_cell.angle_alpha   90.00
_cell.angle_beta   90.00
_cell.angle_gamma   90.00
#
_symmetry.space_group_name_H-M   'P 1'
#
loop_
_entity.id
_entity.type
_entity.pdbx_description
1 polymer ?
#
loop_
_entity_poly.entity_id
_entity_poly.type
_entity_poly.pdbx_seq_one_letter_code
_entity_poly.pdbx_strand_id
1 'polypeptide(L)'
;MVIRDQPKLSDSSLNEELPKINLHIHSDYSDGKNSLKKIVKSAIKFNFDFITITDHLSNSWKSNIIQTLDTHQKIKRYLGEISFLNQSLIETKKGLRVLKGVEIDLSSSFDYITELVKPNEFDIILFEYLENPESIEFVDRILRYWKNESLISGKFPILGLAHFDPSTFIHYGYDSLLKFMQANQIYYELNSRYSEFYSSRYKESLFDKIRDNGILVGIGTDSHKNDSLDNIQSIIEVISYYNLKENLRNLIERIADNFKDTN
;
A
#
# COMPACT_ATOMS: atom_id res chain seq x y z
N MET A 1 -19.31 24.53 -40.94
CA MET A 1 -18.16 24.25 -40.05
C MET A 1 -18.72 24.11 -38.65
N VAL A 2 -18.85 22.87 -38.17
CA VAL A 2 -19.59 22.52 -36.95
C VAL A 2 -18.73 22.86 -35.75
N ILE A 3 -19.19 23.81 -34.92
CA ILE A 3 -18.63 24.06 -33.59
C ILE A 3 -19.08 22.88 -32.73
N ARG A 4 -18.15 22.00 -32.37
CA ARG A 4 -18.39 20.90 -31.43
C ARG A 4 -18.32 21.47 -30.03
N ASP A 5 -19.47 21.45 -29.34
CA ASP A 5 -19.59 21.68 -27.92
C ASP A 5 -18.64 20.75 -27.15
N GLN A 6 -17.74 21.34 -26.37
CA GLN A 6 -17.02 20.66 -25.32
C GLN A 6 -18.00 20.42 -24.16
N PRO A 7 -18.13 19.21 -23.61
CA PRO A 7 -18.98 19.00 -22.45
C PRO A 7 -18.37 19.77 -21.27
N LYS A 8 -19.10 20.79 -20.80
CA LYS A 8 -18.91 21.37 -19.47
C LYS A 8 -19.00 20.24 -18.45
N LEU A 9 -17.91 20.00 -17.72
CA LEU A 9 -17.91 19.20 -16.50
C LEU A 9 -18.91 19.86 -15.54
N SER A 10 -20.09 19.25 -15.43
CA SER A 10 -21.14 19.64 -14.50
C SER A 10 -20.77 19.19 -13.08
N ASP A 11 -21.11 20.01 -12.09
CA ASP A 11 -21.01 19.80 -10.63
C ASP A 11 -21.68 18.49 -10.12
N SER A 12 -21.16 17.32 -10.48
CA SER A 12 -21.65 16.01 -10.00
C SER A 12 -20.73 15.33 -8.98
N SER A 13 -19.65 15.97 -8.54
CA SER A 13 -18.58 15.34 -7.75
C SER A 13 -18.89 15.12 -6.26
N LEU A 14 -20.10 15.43 -5.80
CA LEU A 14 -20.45 15.37 -4.37
C LEU A 14 -20.89 13.98 -3.87
N ASN A 15 -21.06 12.96 -4.73
CA ASN A 15 -21.58 11.64 -4.30
C ASN A 15 -20.97 10.41 -5.01
N GLU A 16 -19.73 10.47 -5.49
CA GLU A 16 -19.05 9.23 -5.90
C GLU A 16 -18.55 8.48 -4.66
N GLU A 17 -19.09 7.28 -4.48
CA GLU A 17 -18.59 6.26 -3.56
C GLU A 17 -17.25 5.77 -4.09
N LEU A 18 -16.20 5.86 -3.27
CA LEU A 18 -14.87 5.40 -3.66
C LEU A 18 -14.83 3.86 -3.62
N PRO A 19 -14.07 3.21 -4.52
CA PRO A 19 -13.80 1.78 -4.42
C PRO A 19 -13.34 1.37 -3.02
N LYS A 20 -13.88 0.27 -2.51
CA LYS A 20 -13.55 -0.26 -1.20
C LYS A 20 -12.21 -0.99 -1.30
N ILE A 21 -11.20 -0.50 -0.58
CA ILE A 21 -9.83 -1.02 -0.63
C ILE A 21 -9.31 -1.47 0.74
N ASN A 22 -8.39 -2.44 0.72
CA ASN A 22 -7.53 -2.78 1.85
C ASN A 22 -6.15 -3.21 1.34
N LEU A 23 -5.14 -2.37 1.55
CA LEU A 23 -3.83 -2.49 0.92
C LEU A 23 -2.78 -3.18 1.81
N HIS A 24 -3.20 -3.77 2.93
CA HIS A 24 -2.29 -4.39 3.90
C HIS A 24 -2.95 -5.58 4.59
N ILE A 25 -2.64 -6.78 4.10
CA ILE A 25 -3.19 -8.06 4.54
C ILE A 25 -2.08 -9.12 4.51
N HIS A 26 -2.00 -9.92 5.56
CA HIS A 26 -1.03 -11.02 5.69
C HIS A 26 -1.68 -12.38 5.45
N SER A 27 -0.94 -13.28 4.80
CA SER A 27 -1.37 -14.65 4.50
C SER A 27 -0.53 -15.68 5.25
N ASP A 28 -0.77 -16.96 4.99
CA ASP A 28 0.03 -18.05 5.55
C ASP A 28 1.42 -18.20 4.89
N TYR A 29 1.81 -17.28 4.00
CA TYR A 29 3.18 -17.17 3.49
C TYR A 29 4.13 -16.49 4.50
N SER A 30 3.64 -15.55 5.33
CA SER A 30 4.33 -15.08 6.55
C SER A 30 3.64 -15.58 7.83
N ASP A 31 2.93 -14.70 8.51
CA ASP A 31 2.39 -14.83 9.87
C ASP A 31 0.87 -14.67 9.94
N GLY A 32 0.22 -14.48 8.79
CA GLY A 32 -1.21 -14.62 8.64
C GLY A 32 -1.68 -16.06 8.87
N LYS A 33 -2.94 -16.22 9.29
CA LYS A 33 -3.56 -17.52 9.61
C LYS A 33 -4.38 -18.11 8.47
N ASN A 34 -4.50 -17.40 7.36
CA ASN A 34 -5.38 -17.77 6.26
C ASN A 34 -4.60 -17.87 4.95
N SER A 35 -4.91 -18.91 4.18
CA SER A 35 -4.44 -19.02 2.81
C SER A 35 -5.00 -17.91 1.93
N LEU A 36 -4.28 -17.60 0.86
CA LEU A 36 -4.68 -16.61 -0.15
C LEU A 36 -6.12 -16.84 -0.63
N LYS A 37 -6.49 -18.10 -0.91
CA LYS A 37 -7.87 -18.47 -1.32
C LYS A 37 -8.93 -18.11 -0.27
N LYS A 38 -8.64 -18.30 1.02
CA LYS A 38 -9.57 -17.94 2.11
C LYS A 38 -9.71 -16.43 2.26
N ILE A 39 -8.61 -15.69 2.09
CA ILE A 39 -8.59 -14.22 2.12
C ILE A 39 -9.44 -13.69 0.97
N VAL A 40 -9.20 -14.14 -0.26
CA VAL A 40 -9.96 -13.73 -1.46
C VAL A 40 -11.46 -14.03 -1.31
N LYS A 41 -11.83 -15.21 -0.80
CA LYS A 41 -13.24 -15.53 -0.54
C LYS A 41 -13.89 -14.56 0.46
N SER A 42 -13.16 -14.16 1.49
CA SER A 42 -13.64 -13.20 2.49
C SER A 42 -13.75 -11.80 1.89
N ALA A 43 -12.76 -11.36 1.12
CA ALA A 43 -12.79 -10.07 0.45
C ALA A 43 -13.99 -9.92 -0.49
N ILE A 44 -14.34 -10.98 -1.26
CA ILE A 44 -15.57 -11.00 -2.07
C ILE A 44 -16.82 -10.86 -1.19
N LYS A 45 -16.89 -11.59 -0.06
CA LYS A 45 -18.03 -11.51 0.88
C LYS A 45 -18.19 -10.10 1.45
N PHE A 46 -17.09 -9.40 1.68
CA PHE A 46 -17.06 -8.03 2.22
C PHE A 46 -17.15 -6.95 1.13
N ASN A 47 -17.36 -7.33 -0.14
CA ASN A 47 -17.48 -6.44 -1.29
C ASN A 47 -16.28 -5.49 -1.46
N PHE A 48 -15.06 -6.01 -1.34
CA PHE A 48 -13.87 -5.24 -1.72
C PHE A 48 -13.71 -5.19 -3.23
N ASP A 49 -13.30 -4.03 -3.74
CA ASP A 49 -12.88 -3.84 -5.13
C ASP A 49 -11.39 -4.17 -5.30
N PHE A 50 -10.57 -3.74 -4.34
CA PHE A 50 -9.13 -3.99 -4.33
C PHE A 50 -8.68 -4.50 -2.96
N ILE A 51 -7.89 -5.56 -2.96
CA ILE A 51 -7.09 -5.95 -1.79
C ILE A 51 -5.65 -6.14 -2.19
N THR A 52 -4.71 -5.90 -1.29
CA THR A 52 -3.30 -6.25 -1.48
C THR A 52 -2.89 -7.27 -0.44
N ILE A 53 -2.20 -8.31 -0.87
CA ILE A 53 -1.52 -9.22 0.06
C ILE A 53 -0.08 -8.72 0.19
N THR A 54 0.42 -8.56 1.41
CA THR A 54 1.69 -7.89 1.73
C THR A 54 2.50 -8.68 2.76
N ASP A 55 2.66 -10.00 2.54
CA ASP A 55 3.43 -10.85 3.46
C ASP A 55 4.85 -10.31 3.69
N HIS A 56 5.35 -10.53 4.91
CA HIS A 56 6.63 -9.96 5.35
C HIS A 56 7.84 -10.47 4.57
N LEU A 57 8.79 -9.57 4.30
CA LEU A 57 10.16 -9.86 3.89
C LEU A 57 11.12 -9.31 4.94
N SER A 58 11.88 -10.20 5.59
CA SER A 58 12.86 -9.80 6.61
C SER A 58 13.99 -10.84 6.74
N ASN A 59 15.22 -10.37 6.97
CA ASN A 59 16.34 -11.17 7.51
C ASN A 59 16.84 -10.65 8.87
N SER A 60 16.00 -9.91 9.60
CA SER A 60 16.33 -9.29 10.89
C SER A 60 15.96 -10.19 12.08
N TRP A 61 15.63 -9.60 13.23
CA TRP A 61 15.05 -10.31 14.37
C TRP A 61 13.71 -10.99 14.01
N LYS A 62 12.91 -10.39 13.12
CA LYS A 62 11.57 -10.86 12.77
C LYS A 62 11.59 -12.25 12.12
N SER A 63 12.58 -12.53 11.27
CA SER A 63 12.73 -13.85 10.63
C SER A 63 13.08 -14.99 11.59
N ASN A 64 13.46 -14.68 12.84
CA ASN A 64 13.67 -15.70 13.88
C ASN A 64 12.37 -16.07 14.61
N ILE A 65 11.29 -15.32 14.41
CA ILE A 65 10.03 -15.46 15.15
C ILE A 65 8.89 -15.87 14.23
N ILE A 66 8.87 -15.38 13.00
CA ILE A 66 7.84 -15.67 12.01
C ILE A 66 8.45 -16.10 10.66
N GLN A 67 7.62 -16.72 9.83
CA GLN A 67 7.99 -16.99 8.45
C GLN A 67 8.02 -15.67 7.66
N THR A 68 8.91 -15.57 6.68
CA THR A 68 9.02 -14.42 5.76
C THR A 68 9.19 -14.91 4.32
N LEU A 69 9.03 -14.01 3.35
CA LEU A 69 9.32 -14.25 1.94
C LEU A 69 10.85 -14.26 1.70
N ASP A 70 11.49 -15.34 2.12
CA ASP A 70 12.95 -15.42 2.32
C ASP A 70 13.75 -16.03 1.17
N THR A 71 13.07 -16.49 0.12
CA THR A 71 13.71 -17.13 -1.05
C THR A 71 12.99 -16.76 -2.34
N HIS A 72 13.73 -16.72 -3.45
CA HIS A 72 13.15 -16.52 -4.78
C HIS A 72 12.08 -17.55 -5.13
N GLN A 73 12.24 -18.82 -4.73
CA GLN A 73 11.23 -19.85 -4.98
C GLN A 73 9.93 -19.56 -4.22
N LYS A 74 10.02 -19.13 -2.96
CA LYS A 74 8.86 -18.78 -2.13
C LYS A 74 8.14 -17.56 -2.69
N ILE A 75 8.87 -16.51 -3.03
CA ILE A 75 8.32 -15.29 -3.68
C ILE A 75 7.65 -15.65 -5.02
N LYS A 76 8.31 -16.43 -5.88
CA LYS A 76 7.73 -16.84 -7.17
C LYS A 76 6.42 -17.62 -7.01
N ARG A 77 6.37 -18.53 -6.03
CA ARG A 77 5.16 -19.30 -5.72
C ARG A 77 4.04 -18.38 -5.21
N TYR A 78 4.38 -17.50 -4.28
CA TYR A 78 3.47 -16.50 -3.71
C TYR A 78 2.82 -15.62 -4.80
N LEU A 79 3.63 -15.00 -5.65
CA LEU A 79 3.14 -14.15 -6.75
C LEU A 79 2.38 -14.95 -7.81
N GLY A 80 2.80 -16.19 -8.06
CA GLY A 80 2.12 -17.11 -8.97
C GLY A 80 0.72 -17.48 -8.50
N GLU A 81 0.54 -17.76 -7.21
CA GLU A 81 -0.76 -18.09 -6.62
C GLU A 81 -1.71 -16.89 -6.64
N ILE A 82 -1.22 -15.67 -6.34
CA ILE A 82 -2.00 -14.43 -6.49
C ILE A 82 -2.42 -14.21 -7.96
N SER A 83 -1.52 -14.48 -8.92
CA SER A 83 -1.84 -14.37 -10.35
C SER A 83 -2.95 -15.34 -10.76
N PHE A 84 -2.86 -16.60 -10.31
CA PHE A 84 -3.87 -17.62 -10.58
C PHE A 84 -5.24 -17.26 -9.98
N LEU A 85 -5.25 -16.69 -8.77
CA LEU A 85 -6.48 -16.21 -8.12
C LEU A 85 -7.11 -15.07 -8.91
N ASN A 86 -6.33 -14.09 -9.38
CA ASN A 86 -6.85 -13.02 -10.25
C ASN A 86 -7.43 -13.56 -11.56
N GLN A 87 -6.76 -14.51 -12.20
CA GLN A 87 -7.29 -15.15 -13.41
C GLN A 87 -8.64 -15.81 -13.14
N SER A 88 -8.77 -16.53 -12.02
CA SER A 88 -10.02 -17.14 -11.59
C SER A 88 -11.12 -16.10 -11.31
N LEU A 89 -10.77 -14.93 -10.75
CA LEU A 89 -11.72 -13.85 -10.49
C LEU A 89 -12.26 -13.25 -11.80
N ILE A 90 -11.40 -13.08 -12.81
CA ILE A 90 -11.80 -12.61 -14.15
C ILE A 90 -12.74 -13.62 -14.81
N GLU A 91 -12.37 -14.90 -14.84
CA GLU A 91 -13.18 -15.98 -15.43
C GLU A 91 -14.57 -16.09 -14.78
N THR A 92 -14.63 -15.89 -13.45
CA THR A 92 -15.88 -15.93 -12.68
C THR A 92 -16.59 -14.58 -12.58
N LYS A 93 -16.13 -13.57 -13.33
CA LYS A 93 -16.69 -12.21 -13.39
C LYS A 93 -16.89 -11.58 -12.02
N LYS A 94 -15.91 -11.75 -11.13
CA LYS A 94 -15.89 -11.11 -9.81
C LYS A 94 -15.17 -9.78 -9.92
N GLY A 95 -15.78 -8.71 -9.42
CA GLY A 95 -15.23 -7.34 -9.45
C GLY A 95 -14.06 -7.08 -8.49
N LEU A 96 -13.52 -8.12 -7.84
CA LEU A 96 -12.38 -8.00 -6.94
C LEU A 96 -11.07 -8.12 -7.71
N ARG A 97 -10.10 -7.26 -7.41
CA ARG A 97 -8.70 -7.38 -7.82
C ARG A 97 -7.80 -7.62 -6.62
N VAL A 98 -6.87 -8.56 -6.75
CA VAL A 98 -5.89 -8.90 -5.72
C VAL A 98 -4.51 -8.42 -6.17
N LEU A 99 -4.00 -7.37 -5.55
CA LEU A 99 -2.68 -6.84 -5.85
C LEU A 99 -1.58 -7.69 -5.21
N LYS A 100 -0.47 -7.81 -5.93
CA LYS A 100 0.76 -8.43 -5.43
C LYS A 100 1.53 -7.41 -4.62
N GLY A 101 1.75 -7.69 -3.34
CA GLY A 101 2.57 -6.81 -2.51
C GLY A 101 3.55 -7.55 -1.63
N VAL A 102 4.35 -6.76 -0.92
CA VAL A 102 5.32 -7.21 0.07
C VAL A 102 5.49 -6.11 1.10
N GLU A 103 5.56 -6.49 2.38
CA GLU A 103 5.96 -5.57 3.46
C GLU A 103 7.43 -5.83 3.81
N ILE A 104 8.26 -4.82 3.60
CA ILE A 104 9.71 -4.90 3.82
C ILE A 104 10.03 -4.33 5.19
N ASP A 105 10.61 -5.16 6.03
CA ASP A 105 11.22 -4.75 7.30
C ASP A 105 12.54 -4.01 7.02
N LEU A 106 12.57 -2.70 7.30
CA LEU A 106 13.75 -1.86 7.07
C LEU A 106 14.94 -2.16 8.01
N SER A 107 14.76 -3.02 9.01
CA SER A 107 15.88 -3.56 9.80
C SER A 107 16.68 -4.61 9.01
N SER A 108 16.18 -5.05 7.85
CA SER A 108 16.86 -6.00 6.98
C SER A 108 18.01 -5.35 6.22
N SER A 109 19.01 -6.14 5.86
CA SER A 109 20.15 -5.63 5.10
C SER A 109 19.76 -5.22 3.67
N PHE A 110 20.42 -4.19 3.14
CA PHE A 110 20.21 -3.72 1.77
C PHE A 110 20.41 -4.82 0.72
N ASP A 111 21.46 -5.63 0.85
CA ASP A 111 21.76 -6.70 -0.11
C ASP A 111 20.63 -7.72 -0.15
N TYR A 112 20.12 -8.13 1.01
CA TYR A 112 18.98 -9.04 1.10
C TYR A 112 17.71 -8.50 0.42
N ILE A 113 17.36 -7.23 0.69
CA ILE A 113 16.19 -6.59 0.07
C ILE A 113 16.35 -6.52 -1.45
N THR A 114 17.50 -6.04 -1.94
CA THR A 114 17.74 -5.82 -3.37
C THR A 114 17.97 -7.11 -4.17
N GLU A 115 18.49 -8.15 -3.52
CA GLU A 115 18.61 -9.49 -4.08
C GLU A 115 17.21 -10.08 -4.32
N LEU A 116 16.37 -10.15 -3.29
CA LEU A 116 15.11 -10.87 -3.31
C LEU A 116 13.94 -10.10 -3.94
N VAL A 117 13.86 -8.78 -3.74
CA VAL A 117 12.74 -7.97 -4.24
C VAL A 117 13.08 -7.38 -5.59
N LYS A 118 12.40 -7.89 -6.63
CA LYS A 118 12.40 -7.29 -7.96
C LYS A 118 11.16 -6.40 -8.10
N PRO A 119 11.32 -5.06 -8.11
CA PRO A 119 10.21 -4.12 -7.91
C PRO A 119 9.10 -4.27 -8.97
N ASN A 120 9.46 -4.63 -10.19
CA ASN A 120 8.54 -4.83 -11.31
C ASN A 120 7.62 -6.06 -11.18
N GLU A 121 7.94 -7.00 -10.29
CA GLU A 121 7.11 -8.18 -10.02
C GLU A 121 5.95 -7.89 -9.05
N PHE A 122 6.03 -6.76 -8.33
CA PHE A 122 5.05 -6.32 -7.35
C PHE A 122 4.21 -5.16 -7.89
N ASP A 123 2.99 -5.03 -7.37
CA ASP A 123 2.10 -3.90 -7.62
C ASP A 123 2.23 -2.86 -6.50
N ILE A 124 2.42 -3.31 -5.25
CA ILE A 124 2.62 -2.45 -4.07
C ILE A 124 3.81 -2.94 -3.24
N ILE A 125 4.67 -2.04 -2.76
CA ILE A 125 5.69 -2.33 -1.76
C ILE A 125 5.45 -1.44 -0.55
N LEU A 126 5.37 -2.04 0.64
CA LEU A 126 5.28 -1.31 1.91
C LEU A 126 6.63 -1.32 2.62
N PHE A 127 6.99 -0.19 3.23
CA PHE A 127 8.16 -0.07 4.08
C PHE A 127 7.73 0.04 5.54
N GLU A 128 8.19 -0.91 6.35
CA GLU A 128 7.94 -1.01 7.79
C GLU A 128 9.16 -0.49 8.58
N TYR A 129 8.94 0.11 9.76
CA TYR A 129 10.00 0.67 10.62
C TYR A 129 10.80 1.82 10.00
N LEU A 130 10.13 2.69 9.23
CA LEU A 130 10.69 4.00 8.90
C LEU A 130 10.48 4.93 10.10
N GLU A 131 11.49 5.09 10.95
CA GLU A 131 11.36 5.73 12.27
C GLU A 131 12.25 6.97 12.47
N ASN A 132 13.21 7.22 11.59
CA ASN A 132 14.18 8.31 11.72
C ASN A 132 14.81 8.74 10.37
N PRO A 133 15.56 9.86 10.32
CA PRO A 133 16.23 10.29 9.10
C PRO A 133 17.14 9.24 8.46
N GLU A 134 17.83 8.41 9.25
CA GLU A 134 18.70 7.35 8.73
C GLU A 134 17.90 6.28 7.97
N SER A 135 16.71 5.92 8.45
CA SER A 135 15.79 5.03 7.74
C SER A 135 15.26 5.63 6.43
N ILE A 136 15.08 6.96 6.36
CA ILE A 136 14.76 7.67 5.10
C ILE A 136 15.90 7.50 4.09
N GLU A 137 17.15 7.75 4.51
CA GLU A 137 18.32 7.59 3.65
C GLU A 137 18.48 6.14 3.16
N PHE A 138 18.17 5.18 4.02
CA PHE A 138 18.20 3.76 3.68
C PHE A 138 17.18 3.41 2.59
N VAL A 139 15.92 3.86 2.74
CA VAL A 139 14.89 3.66 1.71
C VAL A 139 15.27 4.38 0.42
N ASP A 140 15.77 5.63 0.49
CA ASP A 140 16.25 6.36 -0.69
C ASP A 140 17.31 5.57 -1.47
N ARG A 141 18.26 4.94 -0.76
CA ARG A 141 19.28 4.09 -1.38
C ARG A 141 18.67 2.89 -2.10
N ILE A 142 17.69 2.22 -1.50
CA ILE A 142 16.96 1.11 -2.12
C ILE A 142 16.25 1.59 -3.39
N LEU A 143 15.53 2.71 -3.30
CA LEU A 143 14.78 3.26 -4.44
C LEU A 143 15.70 3.68 -5.58
N ARG A 144 16.87 4.27 -5.31
CA ARG A 144 17.86 4.59 -6.36
C ARG A 144 18.38 3.33 -7.05
N TYR A 145 18.68 2.28 -6.29
CA TYR A 145 19.10 1.00 -6.86
C TYR A 145 18.01 0.40 -7.76
N TRP A 146 16.77 0.31 -7.26
CA TRP A 146 15.64 -0.22 -8.01
C TRP A 146 15.26 0.61 -9.22
N LYS A 147 15.34 1.95 -9.15
CA LYS A 147 15.06 2.81 -10.31
C LYS A 147 16.02 2.51 -11.45
N ASN A 148 17.31 2.34 -11.16
CA ASN A 148 18.31 1.98 -12.17
C ASN A 148 17.99 0.64 -12.87
N GLU A 149 17.53 -0.37 -12.11
CA GLU A 149 17.12 -1.67 -12.66
C GLU A 149 15.78 -1.58 -13.43
N SER A 150 14.80 -0.83 -12.90
CA SER A 150 13.43 -0.78 -13.41
C SER A 150 13.25 -0.03 -14.73
N LEU A 151 14.20 0.86 -15.08
CA LEU A 151 14.24 1.58 -16.36
C LEU A 151 14.15 0.63 -17.57
N ILE A 152 14.51 -0.63 -17.39
CA ILE A 152 14.46 -1.67 -18.42
C ILE A 152 13.03 -2.20 -18.63
N SER A 153 12.21 -2.26 -17.58
CA SER A 153 10.89 -2.91 -17.60
C SER A 153 9.71 -1.96 -17.79
N GLY A 154 9.90 -0.66 -17.57
CA GLY A 154 8.86 0.36 -17.66
C GLY A 154 7.79 0.32 -16.56
N LYS A 155 7.79 -0.70 -15.69
CA LYS A 155 6.88 -0.83 -14.54
C LYS A 155 7.62 -0.57 -13.22
N PHE A 156 7.03 0.25 -12.36
CA PHE A 156 7.49 0.49 -10.99
C PHE A 156 6.30 0.35 -10.02
N PRO A 157 6.47 -0.30 -8.86
CA PRO A 157 5.37 -0.52 -7.92
C PRO A 157 4.94 0.79 -7.27
N ILE A 158 3.70 0.81 -6.77
CA ILE A 158 3.25 1.84 -5.84
C ILE A 158 3.95 1.60 -4.51
N LEU A 159 4.41 2.67 -3.86
CA LEU A 159 5.14 2.59 -2.59
C LEU A 159 4.26 3.12 -1.46
N GLY A 160 4.31 2.49 -0.28
CA GLY A 160 3.61 2.93 0.93
C GLY A 160 4.46 2.80 2.19
N LEU A 161 4.11 3.57 3.22
CA LEU A 161 4.64 3.36 4.57
C LEU A 161 3.67 2.48 5.36
N ALA A 162 4.12 1.31 5.81
CA ALA A 162 3.32 0.43 6.65
C ALA A 162 3.19 1.03 8.06
N HIS A 163 1.95 1.18 8.54
CA HIS A 163 1.57 1.55 9.91
C HIS A 163 2.53 2.52 10.62
N PHE A 164 2.91 3.59 9.92
CA PHE A 164 3.89 4.56 10.40
C PHE A 164 3.47 5.18 11.74
N ASP A 165 4.30 5.05 12.77
CA ASP A 165 4.12 5.74 14.05
C ASP A 165 4.68 7.16 13.99
N PRO A 166 3.82 8.21 14.01
CA PRO A 166 4.29 9.59 13.95
C PRO A 166 5.13 9.99 15.16
N SER A 167 5.06 9.27 16.27
CA SER A 167 5.78 9.63 17.50
C SER A 167 7.30 9.60 17.30
N THR A 168 7.78 8.71 16.42
CA THR A 168 9.20 8.52 16.08
C THR A 168 9.82 9.74 15.41
N PHE A 169 9.00 10.56 14.74
CA PHE A 169 9.44 11.77 14.04
C PHE A 169 9.19 13.09 14.78
N ILE A 170 8.56 13.08 15.97
CA ILE A 170 8.22 14.33 16.69
C ILE A 170 9.46 15.21 16.92
N HIS A 171 10.60 14.61 17.28
CA HIS A 171 11.82 15.35 17.61
C HIS A 171 12.61 15.82 16.38
N TYR A 172 12.45 15.14 15.25
CA TYR A 172 13.09 15.50 13.98
C TYR A 172 12.25 16.51 13.18
N GLY A 173 10.94 16.54 13.43
CA GLY A 173 9.96 17.19 12.58
C GLY A 173 9.61 16.34 11.34
N TYR A 174 8.46 16.60 10.75
CA TYR A 174 7.94 15.81 9.61
C TYR A 174 8.37 16.35 8.23
N ASP A 175 9.01 17.52 8.15
CA ASP A 175 9.23 18.17 6.85
C ASP A 175 10.15 17.39 5.90
N SER A 176 11.21 16.76 6.42
CA SER A 176 12.10 15.91 5.63
C SER A 176 11.38 14.65 5.13
N LEU A 177 10.62 14.00 6.02
CA LEU A 177 9.79 12.84 5.71
C LEU A 177 8.78 13.17 4.60
N LEU A 178 8.00 14.24 4.77
CA LEU A 178 6.94 14.61 3.83
C LEU A 178 7.50 14.96 2.46
N LYS A 179 8.64 15.68 2.40
CA LYS A 179 9.35 15.94 1.13
C LYS A 179 9.83 14.65 0.48
N PHE A 180 10.38 13.73 1.26
CA PHE A 180 10.83 12.43 0.76
C PHE A 180 9.68 11.60 0.19
N MET A 181 8.56 11.52 0.92
CA MET A 181 7.35 10.82 0.49
C MET A 181 6.78 11.43 -0.79
N GLN A 182 6.68 12.76 -0.86
CA GLN A 182 6.18 13.46 -2.05
C GLN A 182 7.07 13.20 -3.28
N ALA A 183 8.39 13.34 -3.13
CA ALA A 183 9.35 13.17 -4.23
C ALA A 183 9.38 11.72 -4.79
N ASN A 184 9.06 10.73 -3.96
CA ASN A 184 9.03 9.33 -4.35
C ASN A 184 7.60 8.78 -4.51
N GLN A 185 6.59 9.63 -4.36
CA GLN A 185 5.17 9.27 -4.37
C GLN A 185 4.83 8.08 -3.46
N ILE A 186 5.43 8.06 -2.26
CA ILE A 186 5.15 7.08 -1.22
C ILE A 186 3.87 7.51 -0.51
N TYR A 187 2.87 6.64 -0.46
CA TYR A 187 1.63 6.95 0.24
C TYR A 187 1.76 6.74 1.75
N TYR A 188 0.98 7.50 2.51
CA TYR A 188 0.83 7.33 3.95
C TYR A 188 -0.30 6.32 4.23
N GLU A 189 -0.02 5.22 4.93
CA GLU A 189 -1.06 4.28 5.33
C GLU A 189 -1.84 4.77 6.55
N LEU A 190 -3.17 4.78 6.43
CA LEU A 190 -4.08 4.81 7.57
C LEU A 190 -4.52 3.37 7.86
N ASN A 191 -4.08 2.85 8.99
CA ASN A 191 -4.19 1.46 9.41
C ASN A 191 -5.14 1.32 10.60
N SER A 192 -6.19 0.52 10.45
CA SER A 192 -7.25 0.39 11.47
C SER A 192 -6.77 -0.14 12.82
N ARG A 193 -5.63 -0.84 12.84
CA ARG A 193 -5.08 -1.44 14.06
C ARG A 193 -4.38 -0.41 14.96
N TYR A 194 -3.93 0.70 14.39
CA TYR A 194 -3.07 1.69 15.06
C TYR A 194 -3.77 3.05 15.19
N SER A 195 -5.02 3.03 15.66
CA SER A 195 -5.88 4.22 15.77
C SER A 195 -5.25 5.38 16.56
N GLU A 196 -4.36 5.07 17.51
CA GLU A 196 -3.60 6.01 18.32
C GLU A 196 -2.65 6.90 17.50
N PHE A 197 -2.23 6.46 16.31
CA PHE A 197 -1.37 7.22 15.41
C PHE A 197 -2.11 8.39 14.74
N TYR A 198 -3.44 8.46 14.86
CA TYR A 198 -4.29 9.49 14.23
C TYR A 198 -4.78 10.55 15.23
N SER A 199 -4.08 10.73 16.35
CA SER A 199 -4.39 11.74 17.36
C SER A 199 -4.36 13.17 16.81
N SER A 200 -5.26 14.03 17.29
CA SER A 200 -5.36 15.44 16.89
C SER A 200 -4.09 16.25 17.15
N ARG A 201 -3.20 15.79 18.03
CA ARG A 201 -1.88 16.41 18.26
C ARG A 201 -1.01 16.48 17.00
N TYR A 202 -1.26 15.61 16.03
CA TYR A 202 -0.52 15.55 14.77
C TYR A 202 -1.21 16.33 13.63
N LYS A 203 -2.37 16.96 13.89
CA LYS A 203 -3.20 17.58 12.84
C LYS A 203 -2.41 18.59 12.01
N GLU A 204 -1.92 19.66 12.64
CA GLU A 204 -1.24 20.76 11.94
C GLU A 204 0.16 20.35 11.46
N SER A 205 0.88 19.56 12.26
CA SER A 205 2.27 19.21 11.98
C SER A 205 2.43 18.14 10.91
N LEU A 206 1.42 17.28 10.71
CA LEU A 206 1.48 16.12 9.83
C LEU A 206 0.27 16.03 8.89
N PHE A 207 -0.96 15.85 9.39
CA PHE A 207 -2.10 15.51 8.52
C PHE A 207 -2.54 16.65 7.60
N ASP A 208 -2.54 17.90 8.09
CA ASP A 208 -2.80 19.07 7.24
C ASP A 208 -1.72 19.19 6.16
N LYS A 209 -0.45 18.90 6.48
CA LYS A 209 0.62 18.89 5.48
C LYS A 209 0.50 17.73 4.50
N ILE A 210 0.08 16.53 4.93
CA ILE A 210 -0.22 15.40 4.02
C ILE A 210 -1.29 15.82 3.01
N ARG A 211 -2.38 16.42 3.50
CA ARG A 211 -3.46 16.96 2.67
C ARG A 211 -2.93 18.01 1.69
N ASP A 212 -2.32 19.06 2.21
CA ASP A 212 -1.98 20.27 1.45
C ASP A 212 -0.85 20.03 0.44
N ASN A 213 0.05 19.07 0.70
CA ASN A 213 1.10 18.67 -0.24
C ASN A 213 0.68 17.55 -1.20
N GLY A 214 -0.58 17.10 -1.14
CA GLY A 214 -1.11 16.06 -2.02
C GLY A 214 -0.43 14.69 -1.85
N ILE A 215 0.07 14.38 -0.65
CA ILE A 215 0.67 13.08 -0.35
C ILE A 215 -0.45 12.04 -0.36
N LEU A 216 -0.29 10.98 -1.17
CA LEU A 216 -1.29 9.93 -1.31
C LEU A 216 -1.59 9.26 0.03
N VAL A 217 -2.82 8.78 0.21
CA VAL A 217 -3.25 8.10 1.44
C VAL A 217 -3.86 6.75 1.10
N GLY A 218 -3.42 5.69 1.77
CA GLY A 218 -3.95 4.33 1.62
C GLY A 218 -4.66 3.83 2.87
N ILE A 219 -5.49 2.81 2.71
CA ILE A 219 -6.19 2.13 3.82
C ILE A 219 -5.59 0.75 4.00
N GLY A 220 -5.16 0.43 5.22
CA GLY A 220 -4.67 -0.88 5.62
C GLY A 220 -5.39 -1.40 6.86
N THR A 221 -5.35 -2.71 7.08
CA THR A 221 -5.86 -3.32 8.32
C THR A 221 -4.82 -4.12 9.09
N ASP A 222 -3.68 -4.40 8.46
CA ASP A 222 -2.66 -5.30 8.99
C ASP A 222 -3.29 -6.64 9.45
N SER A 223 -4.18 -7.14 8.59
CA SER A 223 -5.06 -8.25 8.95
C SER A 223 -4.34 -9.59 8.80
N HIS A 224 -4.14 -10.27 9.92
CA HIS A 224 -3.57 -11.62 9.98
C HIS A 224 -4.64 -12.72 10.05
N LYS A 225 -5.92 -12.34 10.10
CA LYS A 225 -7.07 -13.27 10.11
C LYS A 225 -8.30 -12.67 9.43
N ASN A 226 -9.13 -13.49 8.79
CA ASN A 226 -10.28 -12.99 8.00
C ASN A 226 -11.26 -12.10 8.76
N ASP A 227 -11.41 -12.30 10.09
CA ASP A 227 -12.38 -11.54 10.91
C ASP A 227 -12.02 -10.05 11.06
N SER A 228 -10.81 -9.64 10.68
CA SER A 228 -10.36 -8.24 10.73
C SER A 228 -10.26 -7.58 9.36
N LEU A 229 -10.60 -8.29 8.28
CA LEU A 229 -10.34 -7.84 6.92
C LEU A 229 -11.16 -6.59 6.55
N ASP A 230 -12.37 -6.43 7.09
CA ASP A 230 -13.28 -5.32 6.82
C ASP A 230 -13.33 -4.24 7.90
N ASN A 231 -12.38 -4.25 8.85
CA ASN A 231 -12.29 -3.28 9.95
C ASN A 231 -11.82 -1.87 9.49
N ILE A 232 -12.32 -1.36 8.38
CA ILE A 232 -11.87 -0.09 7.79
C ILE A 232 -12.69 1.13 8.23
N GLN A 233 -13.80 0.94 8.94
CA GLN A 233 -14.74 2.02 9.26
C GLN A 233 -14.10 3.17 10.06
N SER A 234 -13.28 2.84 11.07
CA SER A 234 -12.55 3.85 11.84
C SER A 234 -11.60 4.68 10.98
N ILE A 235 -11.03 4.07 9.93
CA ILE A 235 -10.16 4.78 8.99
C ILE A 235 -10.95 5.70 8.07
N ILE A 236 -12.16 5.33 7.66
CA ILE A 236 -13.04 6.23 6.91
C ILE A 236 -13.38 7.49 7.73
N GLU A 237 -13.58 7.34 9.05
CA GLU A 237 -13.79 8.46 9.96
C GLU A 237 -12.54 9.35 10.08
N VAL A 238 -11.35 8.76 10.18
CA VAL A 238 -10.06 9.49 10.17
C VAL A 238 -9.87 10.27 8.88
N ILE A 239 -10.13 9.65 7.72
CA ILE A 239 -10.05 10.32 6.41
C ILE A 239 -10.98 11.52 6.36
N SER A 240 -12.20 11.38 6.87
CA SER A 240 -13.19 12.46 6.92
C SER A 240 -12.74 13.59 7.85
N TYR A 241 -12.24 13.24 9.05
CA TYR A 241 -11.79 14.21 10.05
C TYR A 241 -10.60 15.07 9.59
N TYR A 242 -9.68 14.49 8.82
CA TYR A 242 -8.50 15.19 8.27
C TYR A 242 -8.71 15.72 6.85
N ASN A 243 -9.89 15.52 6.26
CA ASN A 243 -10.21 15.90 4.88
C ASN A 243 -9.25 15.31 3.83
N LEU A 244 -8.99 14.00 3.93
CA LEU A 244 -8.04 13.24 3.09
C LEU A 244 -8.71 12.47 1.95
N LYS A 245 -9.99 12.73 1.65
CA LYS A 245 -10.75 11.98 0.63
C LYS A 245 -10.10 12.07 -0.76
N GLU A 246 -9.57 13.24 -1.12
CA GLU A 246 -8.88 13.46 -2.40
C GLU A 246 -7.56 12.68 -2.47
N ASN A 247 -6.79 12.68 -1.38
CA ASN A 247 -5.54 11.93 -1.26
C ASN A 247 -5.76 10.42 -1.46
N LEU A 248 -6.87 9.89 -0.91
CA LEU A 248 -7.28 8.51 -1.14
C LEU A 248 -7.74 8.27 -2.59
N ARG A 249 -8.59 9.14 -3.14
CA ARG A 249 -9.06 9.01 -4.53
C ARG A 249 -7.89 8.94 -5.51
N ASN A 250 -6.92 9.83 -5.38
CA ASN A 250 -5.73 9.86 -6.23
C ASN A 250 -4.92 8.55 -6.17
N LEU A 251 -4.87 7.89 -5.00
CA LEU A 251 -4.21 6.59 -4.88
C LEU A 251 -5.01 5.50 -5.59
N ILE A 252 -6.33 5.48 -5.42
CA ILE A 252 -7.22 4.51 -6.06
C ILE A 252 -7.18 4.64 -7.59
N GLU A 253 -7.19 5.85 -8.12
CA GLU A 253 -7.06 6.10 -9.56
C GLU A 253 -5.74 5.55 -10.10
N ARG A 254 -4.64 5.80 -9.38
CA ARG A 254 -3.32 5.26 -9.74
C ARG A 254 -3.29 3.73 -9.70
N ILE A 255 -3.93 3.12 -8.71
CA ILE A 255 -4.09 1.66 -8.64
C ILE A 255 -4.85 1.16 -9.87
N ALA A 256 -5.97 1.80 -10.22
CA ALA A 256 -6.79 1.41 -11.36
C ALA A 256 -6.06 1.57 -12.71
N ASP A 257 -5.29 2.64 -12.88
CA ASP A 257 -4.53 2.90 -14.10
C ASP A 257 -3.44 1.86 -14.35
N ASN A 258 -2.72 1.43 -13.30
CA ASN A 258 -1.74 0.34 -13.39
C ASN A 258 -2.34 -0.99 -13.90
N PHE A 259 -3.67 -1.15 -13.87
CA PHE A 259 -4.35 -2.34 -14.36
C PHE A 259 -4.99 -2.20 -15.73
N LYS A 260 -5.23 -0.97 -16.21
CA LYS A 260 -5.74 -0.74 -17.58
C LYS A 260 -4.76 -1.21 -18.64
N ASP A 261 -3.46 -1.14 -18.36
CA ASP A 261 -2.38 -1.55 -19.28
C ASP A 261 -2.13 -3.08 -19.31
N THR A 262 -2.93 -3.87 -18.59
CA THR A 262 -2.75 -5.34 -18.48
C THR A 262 -3.86 -6.17 -19.14
N ASN A 263 -4.81 -5.53 -19.84
CA ASN A 263 -5.86 -6.17 -20.65
C ASN A 263 -5.66 -5.86 -22.14
#